data_AF-A0A7J0CXM0-F1
#
_entry.id   AF-A0A7J0CXM0-F1
#
_cell.length_a   1.000
_cell.length_b   1.000
_cell.length_c   1.000
_cell.angle_alpha   90.00
_cell.angle_beta   90.00
_cell.angle_gamma   90.00
#
_symmetry.space_group_name_H-M   'P 1'
#
loop_
_entity.id
_entity.type
_entity.pdbx_description
1 polymer ?
#
loop_
_entity_poly.entity_id
_entity_poly.type
_entity_poly.pdbx_seq_one_letter_code
_entity_poly.pdbx_strand_id
1 'polypeptide(L)'
;MPQPPIVSRVAWQADESLNNESPDYLEKVKAVFVHHTAQTNSYSCTDSAAIVRGLHTYHVKSNGWKDLGYNFVVDKCGTIFEGRKGGVDRAVLGAHTYGFNRDTTGIAVIGMHTDTQAASAATTAVARLAAWKLGQYKGDPTGTVQLTAGAAGGNFFGTQFAAGKAYPFQQISGHRDGFNTQCPGGSLYGQLPAIRSLAGGSVTGLTISSVTGASASGSTYYTRSAVTVGWKATTPAAFVKSYELLVGGKPVATVKGNVTTAAATLALGKHSVQVRATHQSGKVTTSPAATVVAERTAPTFTAKPALTLRTGTVNTAAVPLTLKWKATDSAALKEVRLTAPVARTYGPTTGSASHTAKSGKATAWKMTAYDHAGNTAAASVSGTPVILQETAAKKTGKWASKSSAGYLGGKSLSSSTKNASLTWTFTGRSAAWVVSRAATSGQAYVYVDGKKVATVDLKSSTTKYRDAIWTKSWSSSAKHTVKIVVVGTKGRPALTTDGLVYLK
;
A
#
# COMPACT_ATOMS: atom_id res chain seq x y z
N MET A 1 5.94 -12.81 -30.94
CA MET A 1 5.53 -13.80 -29.92
C MET A 1 6.31 -15.09 -30.13
N PRO A 2 6.93 -15.68 -29.11
CA PRO A 2 7.59 -16.98 -29.22
C PRO A 2 6.56 -18.12 -29.38
N GLN A 3 6.98 -19.24 -29.95
CA GLN A 3 6.16 -20.45 -30.07
C GLN A 3 5.69 -20.91 -28.68
N PRO A 4 4.38 -21.12 -28.46
CA PRO A 4 3.92 -21.72 -27.21
C PRO A 4 4.24 -23.23 -27.18
N PRO A 5 4.29 -23.87 -26.00
CA PRO A 5 4.36 -25.33 -25.91
C PRO A 5 3.17 -25.97 -26.61
N ILE A 6 3.42 -26.96 -27.47
CA ILE A 6 2.40 -27.66 -28.25
C ILE A 6 2.63 -29.16 -28.10
N VAL A 7 1.58 -29.91 -27.73
CA VAL A 7 1.56 -31.37 -27.72
C VAL A 7 1.49 -31.84 -29.16
N SER A 8 2.54 -32.51 -29.62
CA SER A 8 2.64 -33.02 -30.99
C SER A 8 1.65 -34.16 -31.25
N ARG A 9 1.40 -34.43 -32.53
CA ARG A 9 0.59 -35.58 -32.97
C ARG A 9 1.05 -36.91 -32.39
N VAL A 10 2.35 -37.14 -32.34
CA VAL A 10 2.94 -38.33 -31.71
C VAL A 10 2.62 -38.37 -30.21
N ALA A 11 2.76 -37.24 -29.51
CA ALA A 11 2.55 -37.18 -28.07
C ALA A 11 1.08 -37.41 -27.66
N TRP A 12 0.10 -36.97 -28.44
CA TRP A 12 -1.30 -37.30 -28.20
C TRP A 12 -1.77 -38.62 -28.85
N GLN A 13 -0.84 -39.35 -29.49
CA GLN A 13 -1.07 -40.66 -30.14
C GLN A 13 -2.08 -40.58 -31.30
N ALA A 14 -1.83 -39.67 -32.23
CA ALA A 14 -2.59 -39.60 -33.48
C ALA A 14 -2.49 -40.90 -34.27
N ASP A 15 -3.63 -41.44 -34.72
CA ASP A 15 -3.64 -42.57 -35.65
C ASP A 15 -3.41 -42.06 -37.07
N GLU A 16 -2.15 -42.02 -37.47
CA GLU A 16 -1.74 -41.54 -38.79
C GLU A 16 -2.22 -42.44 -39.94
N SER A 17 -2.65 -43.68 -39.67
CA SER A 17 -3.22 -44.57 -40.69
C SER A 17 -4.59 -44.09 -41.19
N LEU A 18 -5.25 -43.21 -40.44
CA LEU A 18 -6.51 -42.55 -40.82
C LEU A 18 -6.31 -41.46 -41.88
N ASN A 19 -5.09 -40.99 -42.09
CA ASN A 19 -4.79 -39.87 -42.97
C ASN A 19 -4.32 -40.38 -44.33
N ASN A 20 -5.25 -40.49 -45.27
CA ASN A 20 -5.02 -41.14 -46.56
C ASN A 20 -4.28 -40.26 -47.58
N GLU A 21 -4.06 -38.98 -47.26
CA GLU A 21 -3.53 -37.97 -48.18
C GLU A 21 -2.48 -37.07 -47.52
N SER A 22 -1.58 -36.52 -48.33
CA SER A 22 -0.54 -35.60 -47.86
C SER A 22 -1.12 -34.22 -47.48
N PRO A 23 -0.48 -33.48 -46.54
CA PRO A 23 -0.90 -32.12 -46.20
C PRO A 23 -0.73 -31.13 -47.35
N ASP A 24 -1.72 -30.25 -47.51
CA ASP A 24 -1.65 -29.10 -48.41
C ASP A 24 -1.04 -27.88 -47.69
N TYR A 25 -0.08 -27.22 -48.34
CA TYR A 25 0.61 -26.05 -47.80
C TYR A 25 0.22 -24.78 -48.57
N LEU A 26 0.03 -23.71 -47.82
CA LEU A 26 -0.23 -22.36 -48.33
C LEU A 26 1.02 -21.50 -48.14
N GLU A 27 1.02 -20.31 -48.75
CA GLU A 27 2.14 -19.37 -48.63
C GLU A 27 2.14 -18.62 -47.29
N LYS A 28 0.96 -18.35 -46.71
CA LYS A 28 0.82 -17.49 -45.54
C LYS A 28 -0.43 -17.79 -44.72
N VAL A 29 -0.41 -17.34 -43.46
CA VAL A 29 -1.59 -17.23 -42.59
C VAL A 29 -1.93 -15.76 -42.41
N LYS A 30 -3.12 -15.36 -42.85
CA LYS A 30 -3.67 -14.01 -42.76
C LYS A 30 -4.58 -13.81 -41.55
N ALA A 31 -5.33 -14.85 -41.17
CA ALA A 31 -6.26 -14.80 -40.06
C ALA A 31 -6.35 -16.14 -39.32
N VAL A 32 -6.90 -16.08 -38.11
CA VAL A 32 -7.20 -17.22 -37.25
C VAL A 32 -8.71 -17.26 -37.05
N PHE A 33 -9.31 -18.43 -37.26
CA PHE A 33 -10.69 -18.69 -36.89
C PHE A 33 -10.74 -19.48 -35.58
N VAL A 34 -11.43 -18.94 -34.59
CA VAL A 34 -11.67 -19.58 -33.30
C VAL A 34 -12.97 -20.37 -33.37
N HIS A 35 -12.88 -21.62 -32.91
CA HIS A 35 -13.96 -22.60 -32.87
C HIS A 35 -14.18 -23.09 -31.44
N HIS A 36 -15.32 -23.71 -31.21
CA HIS A 36 -15.49 -24.67 -30.12
C HIS A 36 -15.67 -26.08 -30.73
N THR A 37 -15.49 -27.13 -29.93
CA THR A 37 -15.74 -28.51 -30.41
C THR A 37 -17.19 -28.95 -30.24
N ALA A 38 -18.02 -28.15 -29.56
CA ALA A 38 -19.42 -28.45 -29.22
C ALA A 38 -19.57 -29.75 -28.39
N GLN A 39 -18.55 -30.10 -27.61
CA GLN A 39 -18.56 -31.24 -26.70
C GLN A 39 -18.85 -30.82 -25.26
N THR A 40 -18.96 -31.79 -24.34
CA THR A 40 -19.12 -31.51 -22.91
C THR A 40 -17.95 -30.66 -22.36
N ASN A 41 -18.25 -29.76 -21.41
CA ASN A 41 -17.25 -29.05 -20.62
C ASN A 41 -16.75 -29.88 -19.41
N SER A 42 -17.47 -30.95 -19.10
CA SER A 42 -17.20 -31.87 -17.99
C SER A 42 -16.24 -32.98 -18.43
N TYR A 43 -14.96 -32.63 -18.51
CA TYR A 43 -13.84 -33.56 -18.72
C TYR A 43 -12.67 -33.23 -17.79
N SER A 44 -11.80 -34.19 -17.49
CA SER A 44 -10.50 -33.90 -16.86
C SER A 44 -9.48 -33.50 -17.92
N CYS A 45 -8.55 -32.59 -17.63
CA CYS A 45 -7.52 -32.21 -18.60
C CYS A 45 -6.57 -33.38 -18.96
N THR A 46 -6.53 -34.43 -18.15
CA THR A 46 -5.88 -35.70 -18.51
C THR A 46 -6.55 -36.42 -19.68
N ASP A 47 -7.84 -36.16 -19.90
CA ASP A 47 -8.64 -36.79 -20.95
C ASP A 47 -8.50 -36.06 -22.29
N SER A 48 -7.87 -34.87 -22.31
CA SER A 48 -7.82 -34.01 -23.48
C SER A 48 -7.18 -34.67 -24.70
N ALA A 49 -6.12 -35.47 -24.52
CA ALA A 49 -5.53 -36.22 -25.63
C ALA A 49 -6.51 -37.27 -26.21
N ALA A 50 -7.29 -37.94 -25.36
CA ALA A 50 -8.31 -38.90 -25.79
C ALA A 50 -9.45 -38.21 -26.55
N ILE A 51 -9.86 -37.02 -26.08
CA ILE A 51 -10.86 -36.20 -26.76
C ILE A 51 -10.37 -35.76 -28.15
N VAL A 52 -9.11 -35.33 -28.27
CA VAL A 52 -8.50 -34.95 -29.56
C VAL A 52 -8.47 -36.15 -30.53
N ARG A 53 -8.11 -37.36 -30.05
CA ARG A 53 -8.22 -38.59 -30.85
C ARG A 53 -9.65 -38.86 -31.30
N GLY A 54 -10.63 -38.71 -30.41
CA GLY A 54 -12.05 -38.86 -30.76
C GLY A 54 -12.50 -37.89 -31.86
N LEU A 55 -12.09 -36.62 -31.78
CA LEU A 55 -12.36 -35.62 -32.82
C LEU A 55 -11.70 -35.97 -34.15
N HIS A 56 -10.46 -36.45 -34.12
CA HIS A 56 -9.73 -36.90 -35.31
C HIS A 56 -10.47 -38.07 -35.99
N THR A 57 -10.83 -39.11 -35.25
CA THR A 57 -11.59 -40.26 -35.76
C THR A 57 -12.93 -39.83 -36.33
N TYR A 58 -13.68 -38.97 -35.63
CA TYR A 58 -14.98 -38.49 -36.09
C TYR A 58 -14.87 -37.73 -37.42
N HIS A 59 -13.93 -36.79 -37.54
CA HIS A 59 -13.75 -36.03 -38.78
C HIS A 59 -13.35 -36.92 -39.96
N VAL A 60 -12.49 -37.91 -39.75
CA VAL A 60 -12.08 -38.81 -40.84
C VAL A 60 -13.16 -39.83 -41.17
N LYS A 61 -13.61 -40.61 -40.18
CA LYS A 61 -14.49 -41.77 -40.42
C LYS A 61 -15.95 -41.38 -40.63
N SER A 62 -16.44 -40.33 -39.96
CA SER A 62 -17.85 -39.92 -40.05
C SER A 62 -18.07 -38.81 -41.07
N ASN A 63 -17.19 -37.79 -41.12
CA ASN A 63 -17.36 -36.68 -42.06
C ASN A 63 -16.63 -36.88 -43.40
N GLY A 64 -15.79 -37.92 -43.51
CA GLY A 64 -15.01 -38.21 -44.72
C GLY A 64 -13.89 -37.19 -44.99
N TRP A 65 -13.43 -36.46 -43.97
CA TRP A 65 -12.37 -35.47 -44.12
C TRP A 65 -11.00 -36.16 -44.16
N LYS A 66 -10.00 -35.47 -44.74
CA LYS A 66 -8.63 -35.98 -44.88
C LYS A 66 -7.87 -36.14 -43.55
N ASP A 67 -8.28 -35.38 -42.52
CA ASP A 67 -7.69 -35.34 -41.17
C ASP A 67 -8.64 -34.53 -40.26
N LEU A 68 -8.23 -34.30 -39.01
CA LEU A 68 -8.81 -33.31 -38.11
C LEU A 68 -8.84 -31.93 -38.77
N GLY A 69 -10.04 -31.37 -38.97
CA GLY A 69 -10.22 -30.13 -39.74
C GLY A 69 -9.60 -28.87 -39.11
N TYR A 70 -9.39 -28.86 -37.79
CA TYR A 70 -8.72 -27.77 -37.08
C TYR A 70 -7.20 -27.92 -37.13
N ASN A 71 -6.47 -26.83 -37.33
CA ASN A 71 -5.01 -26.84 -37.24
C ASN A 71 -4.52 -27.05 -35.81
N PHE A 72 -5.27 -26.56 -34.82
CA PHE A 72 -4.95 -26.72 -33.41
C PHE A 72 -6.20 -26.94 -32.57
N VAL A 73 -6.04 -27.63 -31.45
CA VAL A 73 -7.07 -27.82 -30.43
C VAL A 73 -6.53 -27.35 -29.08
N VAL A 74 -7.37 -26.67 -28.29
CA VAL A 74 -7.01 -26.10 -26.99
C VAL A 74 -7.97 -26.62 -25.93
N ASP A 75 -7.45 -27.17 -24.84
CA ASP A 75 -8.26 -27.60 -23.70
C ASP A 75 -8.53 -26.45 -22.70
N LYS A 76 -9.37 -26.70 -21.69
CA LYS A 76 -9.69 -25.74 -20.64
C LYS A 76 -8.52 -25.43 -19.69
N CYS A 77 -7.49 -26.28 -19.67
CA CYS A 77 -6.25 -26.07 -18.92
C CYS A 77 -5.21 -25.25 -19.70
N GLY A 78 -5.47 -24.91 -20.96
CA GLY A 78 -4.56 -24.16 -21.82
C GLY A 78 -3.52 -25.03 -22.54
N THR A 79 -3.68 -26.36 -22.54
CA THR A 79 -2.86 -27.27 -23.35
C THR A 79 -3.21 -27.07 -24.81
N ILE A 80 -2.19 -26.87 -25.65
CA ILE A 80 -2.35 -26.73 -27.10
C ILE A 80 -1.93 -28.05 -27.75
N PHE A 81 -2.80 -28.64 -28.55
CA PHE A 81 -2.54 -29.84 -29.34
C PHE A 81 -2.36 -29.45 -30.81
N GLU A 82 -1.34 -30.02 -31.45
CA GLU A 82 -1.24 -30.02 -32.90
C GLU A 82 -2.43 -30.80 -33.47
N GLY A 83 -3.30 -30.11 -34.21
CA GLY A 83 -4.42 -30.70 -34.90
C GLY A 83 -3.98 -31.26 -36.24
N ARG A 84 -4.41 -30.64 -37.33
CA ARG A 84 -4.11 -31.08 -38.70
C ARG A 84 -2.62 -31.29 -38.98
N LYS A 85 -2.29 -32.45 -39.54
CA LYS A 85 -0.95 -32.89 -39.95
C LYS A 85 -0.31 -31.92 -40.94
N GLY A 86 1.01 -31.70 -40.81
CA GLY A 86 1.81 -30.92 -41.75
C GLY A 86 2.87 -30.03 -41.10
N GLY A 87 2.88 -29.94 -39.77
CA GLY A 87 3.85 -29.17 -39.01
C GLY A 87 3.27 -27.86 -38.47
N VAL A 88 3.49 -27.64 -37.18
CA VAL A 88 2.89 -26.53 -36.41
C VAL A 88 3.33 -25.13 -36.87
N ASP A 89 4.51 -25.01 -37.47
CA ASP A 89 5.09 -23.75 -37.93
C ASP A 89 4.74 -23.40 -39.39
N ARG A 90 4.17 -24.34 -40.15
CA ARG A 90 3.77 -24.15 -41.56
C ARG A 90 2.34 -23.62 -41.70
N ALA A 91 2.01 -23.07 -42.86
CA ALA A 91 0.66 -22.65 -43.22
C ALA A 91 -0.12 -23.84 -43.82
N VAL A 92 -0.48 -24.80 -42.98
CA VAL A 92 -1.24 -25.99 -43.39
C VAL A 92 -2.70 -25.62 -43.67
N LEU A 93 -3.23 -26.01 -44.83
CA LEU A 93 -4.63 -25.79 -45.20
C LEU A 93 -5.55 -26.57 -44.26
N GLY A 94 -6.46 -25.87 -43.58
CA GLY A 94 -7.49 -26.42 -42.70
C GLY A 94 -8.77 -26.88 -43.40
N ALA A 95 -9.70 -27.47 -42.65
CA ALA A 95 -11.05 -27.83 -43.08
C ALA A 95 -12.06 -27.43 -41.99
N HIS A 96 -11.89 -26.23 -41.44
CA HIS A 96 -12.60 -25.77 -40.26
C HIS A 96 -13.65 -24.69 -40.56
N THR A 97 -13.48 -23.90 -41.61
CA THR A 97 -14.36 -22.78 -41.96
C THR A 97 -14.67 -22.83 -43.44
N TYR A 98 -15.84 -23.37 -43.80
CA TYR A 98 -16.27 -23.48 -45.18
C TYR A 98 -16.23 -22.11 -45.87
N GLY A 99 -15.71 -22.07 -47.09
CA GLY A 99 -15.45 -20.81 -47.82
C GLY A 99 -14.19 -20.05 -47.40
N PHE A 100 -13.61 -20.26 -46.21
CA PHE A 100 -12.46 -19.49 -45.71
C PHE A 100 -11.35 -20.33 -45.07
N ASN A 101 -11.21 -21.60 -45.48
CA ASN A 101 -10.10 -22.46 -45.05
C ASN A 101 -8.72 -22.00 -45.56
N ARG A 102 -8.68 -21.34 -46.71
CA ARG A 102 -7.44 -20.80 -47.30
C ARG A 102 -6.97 -19.56 -46.54
N ASP A 103 -5.64 -19.41 -46.49
CA ASP A 103 -4.90 -18.38 -45.77
C ASP A 103 -5.24 -18.26 -44.27
N THR A 104 -5.82 -19.29 -43.65
CA THR A 104 -6.27 -19.22 -42.25
C THR A 104 -5.78 -20.38 -41.41
N THR A 105 -5.81 -20.20 -40.09
CA THR A 105 -5.54 -21.25 -39.11
C THR A 105 -6.77 -21.42 -38.21
N GLY A 106 -7.29 -22.63 -38.10
CA GLY A 106 -8.38 -22.97 -37.20
C GLY A 106 -7.88 -23.40 -35.83
N ILE A 107 -8.36 -22.75 -34.78
CA ILE A 107 -8.10 -23.13 -33.38
C ILE A 107 -9.42 -23.50 -32.71
N ALA A 108 -9.61 -24.75 -32.32
CA ALA A 108 -10.81 -25.20 -31.61
C ALA A 108 -10.59 -25.31 -30.11
N VAL A 109 -11.46 -24.69 -29.32
CA VAL A 109 -11.49 -24.85 -27.86
C VAL A 109 -12.40 -26.03 -27.51
N ILE A 110 -11.88 -27.00 -26.76
CA ILE A 110 -12.65 -28.19 -26.35
C ILE A 110 -13.76 -27.78 -25.40
N GLY A 111 -15.01 -28.00 -25.82
CA GLY A 111 -16.20 -27.74 -25.02
C GLY A 111 -17.37 -27.14 -25.78
N MET A 112 -18.42 -26.83 -25.04
CA MET A 112 -19.64 -26.15 -25.48
C MET A 112 -19.66 -24.76 -24.86
N HIS A 113 -19.39 -23.74 -25.68
CA HIS A 113 -19.21 -22.35 -25.23
C HIS A 113 -20.33 -21.42 -25.65
N THR A 114 -21.55 -21.95 -25.84
CA THR A 114 -22.73 -21.15 -26.19
C THR A 114 -23.08 -20.17 -25.09
N ASP A 115 -23.17 -20.67 -23.87
CA ASP A 115 -23.53 -20.00 -22.63
C ASP A 115 -22.43 -20.08 -21.56
N THR A 116 -21.46 -20.98 -21.72
CA THR A 116 -20.33 -21.15 -20.80
C THR A 116 -19.06 -20.47 -21.34
N GLN A 117 -18.46 -19.56 -20.58
CA GLN A 117 -17.19 -18.93 -20.95
C GLN A 117 -16.05 -19.96 -21.02
N ALA A 118 -15.13 -19.77 -21.97
CA ALA A 118 -13.89 -20.54 -21.96
C ALA A 118 -13.01 -20.08 -20.78
N ALA A 119 -12.31 -21.03 -20.17
CA ALA A 119 -11.40 -20.77 -19.07
C ALA A 119 -10.28 -19.79 -19.48
N SER A 120 -9.77 -19.01 -18.51
CA SER A 120 -8.71 -18.04 -18.76
C SER A 120 -7.42 -18.68 -19.31
N ALA A 121 -7.10 -19.92 -18.90
CA ALA A 121 -5.98 -20.67 -19.44
C ALA A 121 -6.17 -20.99 -20.94
N ALA A 122 -7.38 -21.39 -21.34
CA ALA A 122 -7.71 -21.64 -22.75
C ALA A 122 -7.63 -20.37 -23.60
N THR A 123 -8.24 -19.26 -23.15
CA THR A 123 -8.20 -18.00 -23.90
C THR A 123 -6.79 -17.41 -23.99
N THR A 124 -5.97 -17.58 -22.94
CA THR A 124 -4.53 -17.27 -22.94
C THR A 124 -3.79 -18.11 -23.98
N ALA A 125 -4.04 -19.43 -24.04
CA ALA A 125 -3.42 -20.32 -25.01
C ALA A 125 -3.81 -19.96 -26.45
N VAL A 126 -5.10 -19.70 -26.72
CA VAL A 126 -5.59 -19.21 -28.02
C VAL A 126 -4.89 -17.91 -28.41
N ALA A 127 -4.81 -16.93 -27.50
CA ALA A 127 -4.16 -15.65 -27.77
C ALA A 127 -2.66 -15.82 -28.07
N ARG A 128 -1.92 -16.65 -27.30
CA ARG A 128 -0.50 -16.94 -27.56
C ARG A 128 -0.28 -17.61 -28.90
N LEU A 129 -1.11 -18.61 -29.21
CA LEU A 129 -1.03 -19.39 -30.43
C LEU A 129 -1.35 -18.53 -31.66
N ALA A 130 -2.44 -17.77 -31.60
CA ALA A 130 -2.82 -16.86 -32.67
C ALA A 130 -1.75 -15.79 -32.92
N ALA A 131 -1.22 -15.18 -31.86
CA ALA A 131 -0.16 -14.18 -31.99
C ALA A 131 1.15 -14.75 -32.56
N TRP A 132 1.50 -15.98 -32.20
CA TRP A 132 2.66 -16.66 -32.80
C TRP A 132 2.43 -16.99 -34.28
N LYS A 133 1.30 -17.64 -34.62
CA LYS A 133 0.97 -18.01 -36.01
C LYS A 133 0.88 -16.80 -36.92
N LEU A 134 0.15 -15.75 -36.51
CA LEU A 134 0.05 -14.51 -37.30
C LEU A 134 1.40 -13.80 -37.38
N GLY A 135 2.17 -13.80 -36.28
CA GLY A 135 3.49 -13.16 -36.23
C GLY A 135 4.50 -13.74 -37.22
N GLN A 136 4.44 -15.05 -37.52
CA GLN A 136 5.27 -15.68 -38.56
C GLN A 136 5.10 -15.02 -39.94
N TYR A 137 3.92 -14.44 -40.20
CA TYR A 137 3.55 -13.84 -41.47
C TYR A 137 3.25 -12.34 -41.35
N LYS A 138 3.82 -11.67 -40.33
CA LYS A 138 3.68 -10.22 -40.08
C LYS A 138 2.23 -9.75 -39.86
N GLY A 139 1.35 -10.62 -39.37
CA GLY A 139 -0.02 -10.26 -38.98
C GLY A 139 -0.06 -9.44 -37.68
N ASP A 140 -1.09 -8.60 -37.54
CA ASP A 140 -1.47 -7.90 -36.31
C ASP A 140 -2.74 -8.55 -35.72
N PRO A 141 -2.65 -9.28 -34.59
CA PRO A 141 -3.79 -9.89 -33.93
C PRO A 141 -4.93 -8.94 -33.56
N THR A 142 -4.66 -7.63 -33.47
CA THR A 142 -5.66 -6.59 -33.18
C THR A 142 -6.27 -5.97 -34.44
N GLY A 143 -5.72 -6.26 -35.61
CA GLY A 143 -6.11 -5.68 -36.88
C GLY A 143 -7.20 -6.46 -37.64
N THR A 144 -7.45 -5.99 -38.86
CA THR A 144 -8.35 -6.61 -39.82
C THR A 144 -7.58 -7.10 -41.05
N VAL A 145 -8.19 -7.98 -41.84
CA VAL A 145 -7.63 -8.49 -43.08
C VAL A 145 -8.72 -8.82 -44.08
N GLN A 146 -8.38 -8.80 -45.37
CA GLN A 146 -9.25 -9.26 -46.45
C GLN A 146 -8.99 -10.74 -46.73
N LEU A 147 -10.03 -11.57 -46.66
CA LEU A 147 -9.98 -12.99 -47.02
C LEU A 147 -10.83 -13.25 -48.26
N THR A 148 -10.29 -14.01 -49.21
CA THR A 148 -11.01 -14.41 -50.42
C THR A 148 -11.87 -15.64 -50.13
N ALA A 149 -13.17 -15.54 -50.40
CA ALA A 149 -14.09 -16.66 -50.26
C ALA A 149 -13.78 -17.71 -51.34
N GLY A 150 -13.43 -18.93 -50.92
CA GLY A 150 -13.21 -20.07 -51.81
C GLY A 150 -14.50 -20.71 -52.33
N ALA A 151 -15.64 -20.41 -51.71
CA ALA A 151 -16.96 -20.90 -52.09
C ALA A 151 -18.03 -19.84 -51.79
N ALA A 152 -19.17 -19.92 -52.47
CA ALA A 152 -20.34 -19.12 -52.14
C ALA A 152 -21.01 -19.65 -50.86
N GLY A 153 -21.67 -18.77 -50.11
CA GLY A 153 -22.37 -19.12 -48.87
C GLY A 153 -22.78 -17.90 -48.08
N GLY A 154 -23.04 -18.06 -46.78
CA GLY A 154 -23.30 -16.93 -45.88
C GLY A 154 -22.88 -17.22 -44.45
N ASN A 155 -22.87 -16.18 -43.61
CA ASN A 155 -22.52 -16.27 -42.19
C ASN A 155 -23.74 -16.26 -41.26
N PHE A 156 -23.50 -16.43 -39.96
CA PHE A 156 -24.53 -16.44 -38.93
C PHE A 156 -25.33 -15.14 -38.83
N PHE A 157 -24.74 -14.02 -39.28
CA PHE A 157 -25.33 -12.69 -39.25
C PHE A 157 -26.06 -12.32 -40.56
N GLY A 158 -26.22 -13.28 -41.49
CA GLY A 158 -26.94 -13.08 -42.76
C GLY A 158 -26.11 -12.46 -43.89
N THR A 159 -24.82 -12.19 -43.69
CA THR A 159 -23.93 -11.72 -44.75
C THR A 159 -23.72 -12.82 -45.78
N GLN A 160 -23.90 -12.50 -47.06
CA GLN A 160 -23.67 -13.44 -48.17
C GLN A 160 -22.27 -13.24 -48.78
N PHE A 161 -21.63 -14.35 -49.13
CA PHE A 161 -20.31 -14.40 -49.75
C PHE A 161 -20.40 -15.01 -51.14
N ALA A 162 -19.76 -14.36 -52.10
CA ALA A 162 -19.58 -14.87 -53.45
C ALA A 162 -18.16 -15.45 -53.61
N ALA A 163 -18.06 -16.61 -54.25
CA ALA A 163 -16.77 -17.24 -54.53
C ALA A 163 -15.83 -16.30 -55.32
N GLY A 164 -14.56 -16.28 -54.95
CA GLY A 164 -13.52 -15.42 -55.54
C GLY A 164 -13.52 -13.96 -55.07
N LYS A 165 -14.53 -13.51 -54.29
CA LYS A 165 -14.56 -12.16 -53.73
C LYS A 165 -13.88 -12.08 -52.36
N ALA A 166 -13.29 -10.93 -52.06
CA ALA A 166 -12.62 -10.67 -50.79
C ALA A 166 -13.55 -9.94 -49.80
N TYR A 167 -13.50 -10.34 -48.53
CA TYR A 167 -14.33 -9.79 -47.45
C TYR A 167 -13.48 -9.47 -46.22
N PRO A 168 -13.83 -8.42 -45.45
CA PRO A 168 -13.10 -8.02 -44.25
C PRO A 168 -13.39 -8.96 -43.08
N PHE A 169 -12.35 -9.34 -42.35
CA PHE A 169 -12.41 -10.08 -41.09
C PHE A 169 -11.49 -9.46 -40.06
N GLN A 170 -11.76 -9.71 -38.78
CA GLN A 170 -10.73 -9.55 -37.76
C GLN A 170 -9.65 -10.61 -38.00
N GLN A 171 -8.37 -10.29 -37.77
CA GLN A 171 -7.31 -11.30 -37.90
C GLN A 171 -7.46 -12.45 -36.88
N ILE A 172 -8.22 -12.24 -35.80
CA ILE A 172 -8.76 -13.30 -34.96
C ILE A 172 -10.28 -13.18 -34.98
N SER A 173 -10.93 -14.06 -35.72
CA SER A 173 -12.38 -14.09 -35.95
C SER A 173 -13.01 -15.35 -35.35
N GLY A 174 -14.31 -15.31 -35.08
CA GLY A 174 -15.08 -16.52 -34.72
C GLY A 174 -15.53 -17.25 -35.97
N HIS A 175 -15.73 -18.57 -35.90
CA HIS A 175 -16.26 -19.33 -37.05
C HIS A 175 -17.55 -18.71 -37.63
N ARG A 176 -18.46 -18.27 -36.75
CA ARG A 176 -19.72 -17.60 -37.13
C ARG A 176 -19.57 -16.33 -37.97
N ASP A 177 -18.38 -15.74 -38.05
CA ASP A 177 -18.10 -14.59 -38.91
C ASP A 177 -18.01 -15.01 -40.38
N GLY A 178 -17.49 -16.22 -40.65
CA GLY A 178 -17.22 -16.74 -41.98
C GLY A 178 -18.18 -17.82 -42.48
N PHE A 179 -19.00 -18.41 -41.59
CA PHE A 179 -19.96 -19.46 -41.97
C PHE A 179 -21.24 -19.41 -41.11
N ASN A 180 -22.34 -19.94 -41.62
CA ASN A 180 -23.63 -19.97 -40.92
C ASN A 180 -23.63 -21.04 -39.82
N THR A 181 -23.10 -20.69 -38.67
CA THR A 181 -22.95 -21.57 -37.50
C THR A 181 -22.99 -20.78 -36.21
N GLN A 182 -23.39 -21.41 -35.11
CA GLN A 182 -23.25 -20.83 -33.77
C GLN A 182 -21.82 -20.93 -33.24
N CYS A 183 -20.90 -21.68 -33.84
CA CYS A 183 -19.51 -21.80 -33.40
C CYS A 183 -18.80 -20.42 -33.41
N PRO A 184 -18.00 -20.02 -32.40
CA PRO A 184 -17.49 -20.77 -31.25
C PRO A 184 -18.39 -20.75 -30.00
N GLY A 185 -19.68 -20.48 -30.15
CA GLY A 185 -20.62 -20.25 -29.04
C GLY A 185 -20.62 -18.80 -28.57
N GLY A 186 -21.75 -18.35 -27.99
CA GLY A 186 -21.98 -16.94 -27.62
C GLY A 186 -20.96 -16.43 -26.61
N SER A 187 -20.69 -17.19 -25.55
CA SER A 187 -19.76 -16.79 -24.49
C SER A 187 -18.31 -16.71 -24.97
N LEU A 188 -17.79 -17.70 -25.71
CA LEU A 188 -16.42 -17.63 -26.26
C LEU A 188 -16.30 -16.58 -27.38
N TYR A 189 -17.33 -16.41 -28.21
CA TYR A 189 -17.36 -15.31 -29.19
C TYR A 189 -17.25 -13.94 -28.51
N GLY A 190 -17.96 -13.74 -27.39
CA GLY A 190 -17.85 -12.54 -26.56
C GLY A 190 -16.45 -12.30 -25.95
N GLN A 191 -15.63 -13.35 -25.83
CA GLN A 191 -14.25 -13.25 -25.33
C GLN A 191 -13.22 -12.88 -26.42
N LEU A 192 -13.58 -12.90 -27.71
CA LEU A 192 -12.65 -12.61 -28.81
C LEU A 192 -12.00 -11.21 -28.74
N PRO A 193 -12.69 -10.12 -28.36
CA PRO A 193 -12.05 -8.83 -28.16
C PRO A 193 -10.92 -8.87 -27.12
N ALA A 194 -11.12 -9.59 -26.01
CA ALA A 194 -10.11 -9.75 -24.98
C ALA A 194 -8.92 -10.62 -25.47
N ILE A 195 -9.20 -11.69 -26.22
CA ILE A 195 -8.18 -12.54 -26.86
C ILE A 195 -7.32 -11.71 -27.82
N ARG A 196 -7.92 -10.85 -28.64
CA ARG A 196 -7.18 -9.93 -29.54
C ARG A 196 -6.29 -8.98 -28.76
N SER A 197 -6.82 -8.38 -27.69
CA SER A 197 -6.07 -7.47 -26.82
C SER A 197 -4.88 -8.18 -26.16
N LEU A 198 -5.04 -9.41 -25.67
CA LEU A 198 -3.94 -10.21 -25.14
C LEU A 198 -2.91 -10.58 -26.22
N ALA A 199 -3.36 -10.95 -27.42
CA ALA A 199 -2.50 -11.42 -28.49
C ALA A 199 -1.60 -10.32 -29.08
N GLY A 200 -2.12 -9.10 -29.23
CA GLY A 200 -1.41 -8.02 -29.93
C GLY A 200 -1.53 -6.63 -29.31
N GLY A 201 -2.21 -6.47 -28.18
CA GLY A 201 -2.41 -5.19 -27.50
C GLY A 201 -1.19 -4.69 -26.72
N SER A 202 -1.41 -3.65 -25.93
CA SER A 202 -0.42 -3.10 -25.00
C SER A 202 -0.56 -3.75 -23.62
N VAL A 203 0.46 -3.63 -22.76
CA VAL A 203 0.37 -4.11 -21.38
C VAL A 203 -0.65 -3.26 -20.61
N THR A 204 -1.64 -3.90 -20.00
CA THR A 204 -2.71 -3.22 -19.25
C THR A 204 -2.53 -3.35 -17.75
N GLY A 205 -3.15 -2.44 -16.99
CA GLY A 205 -3.15 -2.46 -15.53
C GLY A 205 -1.78 -2.20 -14.87
N LEU A 206 -0.81 -1.68 -15.63
CA LEU A 206 0.54 -1.44 -15.15
C LEU A 206 0.58 -0.33 -14.10
N THR A 207 0.89 -0.69 -12.85
CA THR A 207 0.92 0.24 -11.72
C THR A 207 2.04 -0.11 -10.75
N ILE A 208 2.66 0.92 -10.14
CA ILE A 208 3.58 0.73 -9.02
C ILE A 208 2.77 0.26 -7.81
N SER A 209 3.17 -0.86 -7.20
CA SER A 209 2.52 -1.47 -6.05
C SER A 209 3.28 -1.25 -4.74
N SER A 210 4.60 -1.00 -4.81
CA SER A 210 5.41 -0.74 -3.62
C SER A 210 6.68 0.05 -3.95
N VAL A 211 7.19 0.80 -2.96
CA VAL A 211 8.50 1.46 -2.97
C VAL A 211 9.20 1.13 -1.64
N THR A 212 9.86 -0.03 -1.59
CA THR A 212 10.61 -0.48 -0.40
C THR A 212 11.89 0.34 -0.25
N GLY A 213 12.32 0.61 0.98
CA GLY A 213 13.43 1.54 1.25
C GLY A 213 13.01 3.01 1.29
N ALA A 214 11.70 3.28 1.24
CA ALA A 214 11.12 4.60 1.41
C ALA A 214 9.91 4.57 2.36
N SER A 215 9.58 5.71 2.99
CA SER A 215 8.34 5.89 3.78
C SER A 215 7.40 6.85 3.06
N ALA A 216 6.11 6.51 2.99
CA ALA A 216 5.11 7.38 2.38
C ALA A 216 4.65 8.49 3.34
N SER A 217 4.42 9.68 2.80
CA SER A 217 3.64 10.76 3.41
C SER A 217 2.68 11.31 2.34
N GLY A 218 1.38 11.06 2.51
CA GLY A 218 0.41 11.26 1.43
C GLY A 218 0.78 10.42 0.19
N SER A 219 0.86 11.06 -0.98
CA SER A 219 1.23 10.43 -2.25
C SER A 219 2.73 10.44 -2.56
N THR A 220 3.56 10.98 -1.66
CA THR A 220 5.01 11.12 -1.85
C THR A 220 5.78 10.13 -0.98
N TYR A 221 6.79 9.48 -1.56
CA TYR A 221 7.71 8.59 -0.86
C TYR A 221 9.00 9.33 -0.52
N TYR A 222 9.55 9.10 0.67
CA TYR A 222 10.81 9.70 1.13
C TYR A 222 11.83 8.61 1.42
N THR A 223 13.06 8.78 0.94
CA THR A 223 14.16 7.84 1.11
C THR A 223 15.47 8.60 1.30
N ARG A 224 16.52 7.92 1.79
CA ARG A 224 17.87 8.47 1.82
C ARG A 224 18.63 8.33 0.51
N SER A 225 18.25 7.34 -0.31
CA SER A 225 18.76 7.16 -1.69
C SER A 225 18.19 5.89 -2.35
N ALA A 226 18.40 4.72 -1.74
CA ALA A 226 18.12 3.43 -2.37
C ALA A 226 16.65 3.03 -2.20
N VAL A 227 16.04 2.58 -3.30
CA VAL A 227 14.67 2.05 -3.32
C VAL A 227 14.59 0.76 -4.09
N THR A 228 13.64 -0.10 -3.74
CA THR A 228 13.19 -1.22 -4.56
C THR A 228 11.73 -0.99 -4.92
N VAL A 229 11.46 -0.86 -6.22
CA VAL A 229 10.13 -0.58 -6.75
C VAL A 229 9.51 -1.89 -7.18
N GLY A 230 8.33 -2.19 -6.67
CA GLY A 230 7.49 -3.30 -7.13
C GLY A 230 6.31 -2.79 -7.94
N TRP A 231 5.86 -3.58 -8.90
CA TRP A 231 4.72 -3.26 -9.75
C TRP A 231 3.85 -4.47 -10.06
N LYS A 232 2.66 -4.21 -10.59
CA LYS A 232 1.72 -5.22 -11.08
C LYS A 232 1.17 -4.82 -12.44
N ALA A 233 0.74 -5.82 -13.22
CA ALA A 233 0.03 -5.66 -14.48
C ALA A 233 -1.10 -6.69 -14.56
N THR A 234 -2.18 -6.38 -15.28
CA THR A 234 -3.28 -7.33 -15.55
C THR A 234 -2.95 -8.25 -16.71
N THR A 235 -2.09 -7.81 -17.64
CA THR A 235 -1.56 -8.65 -18.71
C THR A 235 -0.71 -9.78 -18.13
N PRO A 236 -0.98 -11.06 -18.47
CA PRO A 236 -0.16 -12.18 -18.00
C PRO A 236 1.31 -12.07 -18.44
N ALA A 237 2.23 -12.50 -17.59
CA ALA A 237 3.68 -12.38 -17.82
C ALA A 237 4.14 -13.01 -19.16
N ALA A 238 3.46 -14.05 -19.65
CA ALA A 238 3.76 -14.69 -20.94
C ALA A 238 3.67 -13.74 -22.15
N PHE A 239 2.92 -12.64 -22.03
CA PHE A 239 2.73 -11.62 -23.06
C PHE A 239 3.66 -10.41 -22.88
N VAL A 240 4.40 -10.33 -21.77
CA VAL A 240 5.31 -9.23 -21.50
C VAL A 240 6.73 -9.65 -21.88
N LYS A 241 7.38 -8.84 -22.70
CA LYS A 241 8.77 -9.03 -23.10
C LYS A 241 9.73 -8.59 -21.99
N SER A 242 9.55 -7.37 -21.49
CA SER A 242 10.43 -6.76 -20.49
C SER A 242 9.73 -5.64 -19.73
N TYR A 243 10.28 -5.30 -18.57
CA TYR A 243 9.99 -4.07 -17.85
C TYR A 243 11.25 -3.23 -17.72
N GLU A 244 11.10 -1.92 -17.69
CA GLU A 244 12.14 -0.95 -17.38
C GLU A 244 11.67 -0.08 -16.22
N LEU A 245 12.50 0.02 -15.18
CA LEU A 245 12.31 1.00 -14.12
C LEU A 245 12.86 2.34 -14.62
N LEU A 246 12.02 3.37 -14.60
CA LEU A 246 12.35 4.71 -15.06
C LEU A 246 12.49 5.66 -13.87
N VAL A 247 13.53 6.51 -13.91
CA VAL A 247 13.70 7.66 -13.02
C VAL A 247 13.85 8.91 -13.89
N GLY A 248 12.96 9.88 -13.74
CA GLY A 248 12.94 11.09 -14.59
C GLY A 248 12.74 10.76 -16.07
N GLY A 249 11.99 9.69 -16.38
CA GLY A 249 11.75 9.22 -17.74
C GLY A 249 12.90 8.39 -18.35
N LYS A 250 14.04 8.25 -17.66
CA LYS A 250 15.20 7.48 -18.15
C LYS A 250 15.25 6.08 -17.53
N PRO A 251 15.49 5.01 -18.30
CA PRO A 251 15.68 3.68 -17.77
C PRO A 251 16.90 3.62 -16.84
N VAL A 252 16.71 3.11 -15.63
CA VAL A 252 17.78 2.84 -14.65
C VAL A 252 17.97 1.34 -14.38
N ALA A 253 16.98 0.53 -14.74
CA ALA A 253 17.08 -0.93 -14.71
C ALA A 253 16.14 -1.54 -15.75
N THR A 254 16.51 -2.71 -16.28
CA THR A 254 15.69 -3.50 -17.20
C THR A 254 15.61 -4.93 -16.70
N VAL A 255 14.40 -5.49 -16.63
CA VAL A 255 14.16 -6.86 -16.16
C VAL A 255 13.26 -7.63 -17.13
N LYS A 256 13.31 -8.96 -17.06
CA LYS A 256 12.46 -9.84 -17.87
C LYS A 256 10.97 -9.66 -17.51
N GLY A 257 10.06 -9.95 -18.44
CA GLY A 257 8.61 -9.77 -18.25
C GLY A 257 7.96 -10.60 -17.13
N ASN A 258 8.65 -11.59 -16.57
CA ASN A 258 8.23 -12.35 -15.39
C ASN A 258 8.79 -11.82 -14.06
N VAL A 259 9.58 -10.74 -14.09
CA VAL A 259 10.14 -10.06 -12.92
C VAL A 259 9.39 -8.76 -12.69
N THR A 260 8.84 -8.58 -11.48
CA THR A 260 7.94 -7.47 -11.14
C THR A 260 8.53 -6.48 -10.13
N THR A 261 9.85 -6.52 -9.95
CA THR A 261 10.58 -5.63 -9.06
C THR A 261 11.92 -5.23 -9.65
N ALA A 262 12.41 -4.04 -9.31
CA ALA A 262 13.78 -3.61 -9.59
C ALA A 262 14.25 -2.58 -8.56
N ALA A 263 15.56 -2.57 -8.29
CA ALA A 263 16.19 -1.59 -7.42
C ALA A 263 16.66 -0.36 -8.22
N ALA A 264 16.70 0.78 -7.55
CA ALA A 264 17.29 2.02 -8.05
C ALA A 264 17.96 2.80 -6.92
N THR A 265 18.99 3.56 -7.28
CA THR A 265 19.65 4.53 -6.40
C THR A 265 19.30 5.92 -6.90
N LEU A 266 18.67 6.72 -6.04
CA LEU A 266 18.27 8.08 -6.37
C LEU A 266 19.32 9.08 -5.89
N ALA A 267 19.68 10.03 -6.76
CA ALA A 267 20.40 11.23 -6.37
C ALA A 267 19.51 12.09 -5.44
N LEU A 268 20.09 13.02 -4.67
CA LEU A 268 19.28 13.89 -3.81
C LEU A 268 18.32 14.76 -4.65
N GLY A 269 17.11 14.98 -4.15
CA GLY A 269 16.06 15.75 -4.81
C GLY A 269 14.78 14.94 -5.06
N LYS A 270 13.83 15.58 -5.77
CA LYS A 270 12.53 15.01 -6.13
C LYS A 270 12.59 14.31 -7.48
N HIS A 271 12.13 13.07 -7.54
CA HIS A 271 12.14 12.20 -8.72
C HIS A 271 10.74 11.73 -9.10
N SER A 272 10.51 11.64 -10.41
CA SER A 272 9.39 10.88 -10.98
C SER A 272 9.84 9.46 -11.25
N VAL A 273 9.21 8.48 -10.59
CA VAL A 273 9.51 7.04 -10.74
C VAL A 273 8.35 6.35 -11.44
N GLN A 274 8.65 5.65 -12.52
CA GLN A 274 7.67 4.96 -13.37
C GLN A 274 8.18 3.60 -13.78
N VAL A 275 7.28 2.73 -14.24
CA VAL A 275 7.64 1.46 -14.86
C VAL A 275 7.15 1.48 -16.30
N ARG A 276 8.00 1.10 -17.24
CA ARG A 276 7.65 0.93 -18.65
C ARG A 276 7.66 -0.54 -18.99
N ALA A 277 6.56 -1.04 -19.55
CA ALA A 277 6.44 -2.42 -19.99
C ALA A 277 6.46 -2.49 -21.52
N THR A 278 7.15 -3.49 -22.05
CA THR A 278 7.14 -3.82 -23.48
C THR A 278 6.39 -5.12 -23.65
N HIS A 279 5.31 -5.10 -24.42
CA HIS A 279 4.59 -6.30 -24.84
C HIS A 279 5.41 -7.10 -25.86
N GLN A 280 5.13 -8.38 -26.02
CA GLN A 280 5.77 -9.25 -27.02
C GLN A 280 5.48 -8.84 -28.48
N SER A 281 4.49 -7.97 -28.70
CA SER A 281 4.22 -7.31 -30.00
C SER A 281 5.10 -6.08 -30.24
N GLY A 282 5.88 -5.64 -29.24
CA GLY A 282 6.67 -4.41 -29.30
C GLY A 282 5.95 -3.16 -28.80
N LYS A 283 4.61 -3.22 -28.58
CA LYS A 283 3.85 -2.11 -28.00
C LYS A 283 4.32 -1.82 -26.57
N VAL A 284 4.38 -0.54 -26.21
CA VAL A 284 4.93 -0.07 -24.94
C VAL A 284 3.83 0.61 -24.11
N THR A 285 3.90 0.47 -22.79
CA THR A 285 3.03 1.19 -21.85
C THR A 285 3.83 1.64 -20.64
N THR A 286 3.57 2.85 -20.17
CA THR A 286 4.23 3.41 -18.98
C THR A 286 3.20 3.60 -17.87
N SER A 287 3.55 3.21 -16.64
CA SER A 287 2.71 3.38 -15.46
C SER A 287 2.50 4.87 -15.14
N PRO A 288 1.46 5.21 -14.35
CA PRO A 288 1.45 6.46 -13.61
C PRO A 288 2.72 6.64 -12.78
N ALA A 289 3.13 7.89 -12.56
CA ALA A 289 4.32 8.23 -11.80
C ALA A 289 4.10 8.18 -10.28
N ALA A 290 5.04 7.58 -9.57
CA ALA A 290 5.22 7.76 -8.14
C ALA A 290 6.22 8.91 -7.91
N THR A 291 5.92 9.81 -6.98
CA THR A 291 6.86 10.84 -6.55
C THR A 291 7.75 10.28 -5.44
N VAL A 292 9.06 10.29 -5.63
CA VAL A 292 10.04 9.86 -4.64
C VAL A 292 11.03 10.99 -4.37
N VAL A 293 11.15 11.41 -3.11
CA VAL A 293 12.11 12.43 -2.65
C VAL A 293 13.26 11.72 -1.95
N ALA A 294 14.47 11.90 -2.47
CA ALA A 294 15.68 11.44 -1.85
C ALA A 294 16.34 12.60 -1.09
N GLU A 295 16.47 12.47 0.23
CA GLU A 295 17.01 13.51 1.09
C GLU A 295 17.79 12.93 2.28
N ARG A 296 18.69 13.70 2.88
CA ARG A 296 19.51 13.30 4.04
C ARG A 296 19.55 14.36 5.14
N THR A 297 18.66 15.34 5.07
CA THR A 297 18.65 16.47 6.01
C THR A 297 17.96 16.00 7.27
N ALA A 298 18.67 16.00 8.39
CA ALA A 298 18.07 15.61 9.66
C ALA A 298 17.04 16.64 10.15
N PRO A 299 15.97 16.20 10.84
CA PRO A 299 15.08 17.09 11.58
C PRO A 299 15.86 17.95 12.58
N THR A 300 15.27 19.05 13.03
CA THR A 300 15.86 19.93 14.04
C THR A 300 14.89 20.20 15.18
N PHE A 301 15.40 20.22 16.42
CA PHE A 301 14.64 20.70 17.58
C PHE A 301 14.76 22.22 17.68
N THR A 302 13.95 22.95 16.90
CA THR A 302 13.86 24.43 16.94
C THR A 302 13.52 24.97 18.33
N ALA A 303 12.80 24.19 19.14
CA ALA A 303 12.78 24.38 20.59
C ALA A 303 13.21 23.08 21.29
N LYS A 304 14.33 23.15 22.01
CA LYS A 304 14.84 22.02 22.81
C LYS A 304 13.79 21.57 23.83
N PRO A 305 13.75 20.26 24.17
CA PRO A 305 12.88 19.75 25.22
C PRO A 305 13.04 20.55 26.52
N ALA A 306 11.92 20.88 27.15
CA ALA A 306 11.87 21.63 28.41
C ALA A 306 10.83 21.03 29.34
N LEU A 307 11.12 21.04 30.64
CA LEU A 307 10.24 20.55 31.69
C LEU A 307 9.66 21.70 32.49
N THR A 308 8.36 21.61 32.78
CA THR A 308 7.66 22.50 33.72
C THR A 308 6.81 21.67 34.66
N LEU A 309 6.63 22.10 35.91
CA LEU A 309 5.63 21.52 36.79
C LEU A 309 4.23 21.83 36.28
N ARG A 310 3.28 20.92 36.51
CA ARG A 310 1.86 21.11 36.20
C ARG A 310 1.01 20.82 37.43
N THR A 311 -0.25 21.22 37.37
CA THR A 311 -1.23 20.89 38.41
C THR A 311 -1.57 19.40 38.45
N GLY A 312 -2.07 18.94 39.60
CA GLY A 312 -2.48 17.56 39.86
C GLY A 312 -1.91 16.99 41.15
N THR A 313 -2.25 15.73 41.45
CA THR A 313 -1.82 15.06 42.67
C THR A 313 -0.32 14.81 42.69
N VAL A 314 0.34 15.18 43.78
CA VAL A 314 1.77 15.03 44.03
C VAL A 314 2.02 13.88 45.00
N ASN A 315 3.05 13.08 44.77
CA ASN A 315 3.67 12.25 45.80
C ASN A 315 5.16 12.07 45.50
N THR A 316 5.90 11.39 46.40
CA THR A 316 7.34 11.21 46.26
C THR A 316 7.74 10.40 45.04
N ALA A 317 6.89 9.50 44.54
CA ALA A 317 7.13 8.70 43.34
C ALA A 317 6.67 9.39 42.04
N ALA A 318 5.68 10.28 42.13
CA ALA A 318 5.04 10.91 40.98
C ALA A 318 4.76 12.40 41.24
N VAL A 319 5.68 13.24 40.78
CA VAL A 319 5.51 14.68 40.66
C VAL A 319 5.00 15.01 39.25
N PRO A 320 3.86 15.70 39.08
CA PRO A 320 3.33 16.08 37.76
C PRO A 320 4.24 17.04 36.99
N LEU A 321 4.58 16.67 35.76
CA LEU A 321 5.39 17.45 34.82
C LEU A 321 4.69 17.59 33.47
N THR A 322 5.02 18.65 32.75
CA THR A 322 4.79 18.79 31.31
C THR A 322 6.15 18.86 30.62
N LEU A 323 6.36 17.97 29.65
CA LEU A 323 7.47 18.02 28.70
C LEU A 323 7.01 18.78 27.46
N LYS A 324 7.73 19.83 27.05
CA LYS A 324 7.45 20.64 25.85
C LYS A 324 8.64 20.61 24.90
N TRP A 325 8.39 20.60 23.59
CA TRP A 325 9.42 20.63 22.54
C TRP A 325 8.85 21.19 21.25
N LYS A 326 9.71 21.54 20.30
CA LYS A 326 9.33 21.80 18.91
C LYS A 326 10.38 21.20 17.98
N ALA A 327 9.97 20.21 17.20
CA ALA A 327 10.78 19.63 16.14
C ALA A 327 10.22 20.07 14.78
N THR A 328 11.10 20.30 13.81
CA THR A 328 10.73 20.65 12.43
C THR A 328 11.66 19.93 11.47
N ASP A 329 11.19 19.72 10.25
CA ASP A 329 12.00 19.17 9.17
C ASP A 329 11.67 19.93 7.87
N SER A 330 12.68 20.09 6.99
CA SER A 330 12.52 20.81 5.72
C SER A 330 11.74 20.05 4.67
N ALA A 331 11.68 18.71 4.77
CA ALA A 331 10.97 17.84 3.85
C ALA A 331 9.64 17.38 4.47
N ALA A 332 9.70 16.48 5.46
CA ALA A 332 8.53 15.98 6.16
C ALA A 332 8.90 15.34 7.49
N LEU A 333 8.54 16.00 8.59
CA LEU A 333 8.64 15.40 9.93
C LEU A 333 7.62 14.27 10.04
N LYS A 334 8.05 13.08 10.45
CA LYS A 334 7.19 11.91 10.65
C LYS A 334 6.67 11.84 12.07
N GLU A 335 7.56 11.88 13.05
CA GLU A 335 7.22 11.69 14.45
C GLU A 335 8.36 12.11 15.40
N VAL A 336 8.03 12.26 16.67
CA VAL A 336 9.01 12.42 17.75
C VAL A 336 8.81 11.31 18.77
N ARG A 337 9.86 10.57 19.09
CA ARG A 337 9.84 9.50 20.08
C ARG A 337 10.51 9.94 21.37
N LEU A 338 9.84 9.80 22.51
CA LEU A 338 10.46 9.79 23.82
C LEU A 338 11.05 8.39 24.04
N THR A 339 12.38 8.30 24.21
CA THR A 339 13.10 7.02 24.36
C THR A 339 13.47 6.73 25.81
N ALA A 340 13.48 7.74 26.67
CA ALA A 340 13.63 7.60 28.12
C ALA A 340 12.93 8.80 28.81
N PRO A 341 12.39 8.63 30.03
CA PRO A 341 12.42 7.43 30.87
C PRO A 341 11.35 6.39 30.52
N VAL A 342 10.35 6.77 29.71
CA VAL A 342 9.25 5.89 29.30
C VAL A 342 9.09 6.02 27.78
N ALA A 343 9.11 4.90 27.07
CA ALA A 343 8.98 4.90 25.62
C ALA A 343 7.59 5.41 25.20
N ARG A 344 7.53 6.45 24.37
CA ARG A 344 6.29 6.96 23.75
C ARG A 344 6.58 7.56 22.37
N THR A 345 5.62 7.47 21.47
CA THR A 345 5.69 8.09 20.13
C THR A 345 4.63 9.18 20.02
N TYR A 346 5.02 10.32 19.44
CA TYR A 346 4.16 11.47 19.21
C TYR A 346 4.13 11.81 17.73
N GLY A 347 2.93 12.11 17.22
CA GLY A 347 2.76 12.61 15.84
C GLY A 347 3.49 13.93 15.60
N PRO A 348 3.66 14.33 14.33
CA PRO A 348 4.57 15.42 13.93
C PRO A 348 4.11 16.81 14.39
N THR A 349 2.83 16.97 14.74
CA THR A 349 2.26 18.24 15.24
C THR A 349 2.26 18.35 16.77
N THR A 350 2.57 17.27 17.49
CA THR A 350 2.56 17.26 18.96
C THR A 350 3.84 17.90 19.51
N GLY A 351 3.68 19.00 20.24
CA GLY A 351 4.79 19.73 20.89
C GLY A 351 4.81 19.65 22.42
N SER A 352 3.92 18.88 23.04
CA SER A 352 3.93 18.70 24.50
C SER A 352 3.25 17.43 24.97
N ALA A 353 3.65 16.94 26.15
CA ALA A 353 3.02 15.80 26.81
C ALA A 353 3.11 15.89 28.34
N SER A 354 2.08 15.37 29.01
CA SER A 354 2.03 15.26 30.48
C SER A 354 2.71 13.98 30.94
N HIS A 355 3.53 14.10 31.98
CA HIS A 355 4.28 13.01 32.59
C HIS A 355 4.37 13.17 34.11
N THR A 356 5.06 12.23 34.75
CA THR A 356 5.46 12.33 36.16
C THR A 356 6.92 11.92 36.34
N ALA A 357 7.56 12.39 37.43
CA ALA A 357 8.90 11.93 37.84
C ALA A 357 9.01 11.80 39.36
N LYS A 358 9.97 10.99 39.82
CA LYS A 358 10.27 10.81 41.24
C LYS A 358 10.88 12.09 41.83
N SER A 359 10.41 12.50 43.00
CA SER A 359 10.99 13.62 43.73
C SER A 359 12.41 13.29 44.21
N GLY A 360 13.31 14.27 44.16
CA GLY A 360 14.69 14.18 44.66
C GLY A 360 15.66 13.40 43.76
N LYS A 361 15.19 12.89 42.60
CA LYS A 361 16.03 12.15 41.64
C LYS A 361 16.02 12.83 40.27
N ALA A 362 17.20 13.13 39.75
CA ALA A 362 17.34 13.63 38.38
C ALA A 362 16.81 12.60 37.39
N THR A 363 15.92 13.03 36.50
CA THR A 363 15.35 12.21 35.45
C THR A 363 15.69 12.82 34.10
N ALA A 364 16.36 12.05 33.23
CA ALA A 364 16.68 12.45 31.87
C ALA A 364 15.55 12.05 30.90
N TRP A 365 15.06 13.03 30.14
CA TRP A 365 14.02 12.88 29.12
C TRP A 365 14.69 12.95 27.76
N LYS A 366 14.90 11.80 27.13
CA LYS A 366 15.60 11.67 25.85
C LYS A 366 14.58 11.55 24.73
N MET A 367 14.71 12.40 23.70
CA MET A 367 13.81 12.44 22.56
C MET A 367 14.59 12.29 21.26
N THR A 368 13.98 11.63 20.28
CA THR A 368 14.50 11.50 18.93
C THR A 368 13.40 11.88 17.94
N ALA A 369 13.65 12.89 17.11
CA ALA A 369 12.80 13.26 15.98
C ALA A 369 13.19 12.42 14.76
N TYR A 370 12.20 11.97 13.99
CA TYR A 370 12.35 11.20 12.76
C TYR A 370 11.60 11.90 11.63
N ASP A 371 12.23 12.02 10.46
CA ASP A 371 11.53 12.35 9.21
C ASP A 371 11.02 11.09 8.50
N HIS A 372 10.43 11.27 7.32
CA HIS A 372 9.99 10.16 6.48
C HIS A 372 11.13 9.48 5.70
N ALA A 373 12.28 10.12 5.47
CA ALA A 373 13.44 9.48 4.83
C ALA A 373 14.20 8.55 5.79
N GLY A 374 13.99 8.69 7.10
CA GLY A 374 14.69 7.97 8.16
C GLY A 374 15.90 8.71 8.72
N ASN A 375 16.07 10.02 8.47
CA ASN A 375 17.05 10.80 9.22
C ASN A 375 16.49 11.15 10.60
N THR A 376 17.42 11.39 11.53
CA THR A 376 17.06 11.58 12.93
C THR A 376 17.88 12.69 13.58
N ALA A 377 17.27 13.31 14.58
CA ALA A 377 17.97 14.20 15.51
C ALA A 377 17.55 13.87 16.93
N ALA A 378 18.50 13.98 17.86
CA ALA A 378 18.26 13.74 19.27
C ALA A 378 18.29 15.04 20.07
N ALA A 379 17.45 15.13 21.09
CA ALA A 379 17.51 16.17 22.09
C ALA A 379 17.13 15.60 23.46
N SER A 380 17.57 16.25 24.53
CA SER A 380 17.21 15.82 25.87
C SER A 380 17.12 16.98 26.84
N VAL A 381 16.42 16.73 27.95
CA VAL A 381 16.37 17.60 29.11
C VAL A 381 16.40 16.76 30.37
N SER A 382 17.11 17.23 31.38
CA SER A 382 17.08 16.62 32.71
C SER A 382 16.43 17.57 33.70
N GLY A 383 15.69 17.03 34.65
CA GLY A 383 15.09 17.81 35.73
C GLY A 383 14.99 16.99 37.00
N THR A 384 15.15 17.66 38.14
CA THR A 384 14.96 17.06 39.46
C THR A 384 13.82 17.78 40.15
N PRO A 385 12.59 17.23 40.15
CA PRO A 385 11.54 17.80 40.98
C PRO A 385 11.89 17.56 42.45
N VAL A 386 11.74 18.56 43.30
CA VAL A 386 12.05 18.48 44.73
C VAL A 386 10.86 18.97 45.52
N ILE A 387 10.33 18.09 46.37
CA ILE A 387 9.30 18.43 47.35
C ILE A 387 9.96 19.10 48.55
N LEU A 388 9.54 20.33 48.84
CA LEU A 388 9.77 21.04 50.09
C LEU A 388 8.51 20.90 50.95
N GLN A 389 8.67 20.19 52.07
CA GLN A 389 7.61 20.04 53.05
C GLN A 389 7.22 21.42 53.63
N GLU A 390 6.05 21.48 54.23
CA GLU A 390 5.52 22.64 54.93
C GLU A 390 6.42 23.14 56.06
N THR A 391 7.22 22.26 56.65
CA THR A 391 8.22 22.58 57.68
C THR A 391 9.40 23.40 57.16
N ALA A 392 9.69 23.34 55.84
CA ALA A 392 10.76 24.12 55.22
C ALA A 392 10.38 25.60 54.98
N ALA A 393 9.11 25.98 55.20
CA ALA A 393 8.68 27.37 55.06
C ALA A 393 9.00 28.22 56.29
N LYS A 394 9.45 29.46 56.04
CA LYS A 394 9.45 30.52 57.06
C LYS A 394 8.00 30.93 57.34
N LYS A 395 7.60 30.85 58.61
CA LYS A 395 6.22 31.09 59.07
C LYS A 395 6.05 32.51 59.63
N THR A 396 4.87 33.08 59.44
CA THR A 396 4.43 34.32 60.11
C THR A 396 2.95 34.18 60.48
N GLY A 397 2.58 34.61 61.69
CA GLY A 397 1.24 34.40 62.24
C GLY A 397 1.02 32.97 62.77
N LYS A 398 -0.21 32.69 63.22
CA LYS A 398 -0.57 31.42 63.85
C LYS A 398 -0.83 30.32 62.80
N TRP A 399 -0.16 29.19 62.94
CA TRP A 399 -0.35 27.98 62.13
C TRP A 399 -0.46 26.76 63.03
N ALA A 400 -1.45 25.90 62.76
CA ALA A 400 -1.62 24.63 63.44
C ALA A 400 -1.20 23.47 62.54
N SER A 401 -0.55 22.45 63.11
CA SER A 401 -0.23 21.21 62.40
C SER A 401 -1.48 20.34 62.27
N LYS A 402 -1.68 19.70 61.13
CA LYS A 402 -2.67 18.64 60.91
C LYS A 402 -1.96 17.36 60.50
N SER A 403 -2.38 16.23 61.05
CA SER A 403 -1.80 14.91 60.74
C SER A 403 -2.78 14.06 59.94
N SER A 404 -2.29 13.42 58.88
CA SER A 404 -3.04 12.46 58.07
C SER A 404 -2.07 11.77 57.12
N ALA A 405 -2.23 10.47 56.90
CA ALA A 405 -1.49 9.74 55.86
C ALA A 405 -1.73 10.29 54.44
N GLY A 406 -2.78 11.11 54.26
CA GLY A 406 -3.06 11.80 53.01
C GLY A 406 -2.07 12.92 52.66
N TYR A 407 -1.40 13.54 53.65
CA TYR A 407 -0.46 14.65 53.43
C TYR A 407 0.93 14.18 52.98
N LEU A 408 1.69 15.06 52.35
CA LEU A 408 3.11 14.86 52.10
C LEU A 408 3.84 14.70 53.46
N GLY A 409 4.58 13.60 53.63
CA GLY A 409 5.26 13.32 54.91
C GLY A 409 4.33 13.11 56.11
N GLY A 410 3.01 12.98 55.90
CA GLY A 410 2.02 12.72 56.95
C GLY A 410 1.53 13.95 57.73
N LYS A 411 2.02 15.16 57.43
CA LYS A 411 1.67 16.41 58.13
C LYS A 411 1.43 17.56 57.16
N SER A 412 0.64 18.54 57.59
CA SER A 412 0.40 19.80 56.87
C SER A 412 0.21 20.96 57.85
N LEU A 413 0.27 22.19 57.35
CA LEU A 413 0.02 23.40 58.14
C LEU A 413 -1.29 24.06 57.74
N SER A 414 -2.11 24.41 58.73
CA SER A 414 -3.39 25.07 58.55
C SER A 414 -3.47 26.39 59.32
N SER A 415 -4.09 27.40 58.71
CA SER A 415 -4.38 28.67 59.39
C SER A 415 -5.67 29.28 58.86
N SER A 416 -6.44 29.90 59.76
CA SER A 416 -7.60 30.74 59.46
C SER A 416 -7.33 32.22 59.74
N THR A 417 -6.13 32.56 60.22
CA THR A 417 -5.75 33.92 60.60
C THR A 417 -5.41 34.71 59.34
N LYS A 418 -6.21 35.74 59.01
CA LYS A 418 -5.92 36.67 57.92
C LYS A 418 -4.49 37.20 58.02
N ASN A 419 -3.80 37.27 56.89
CA ASN A 419 -2.40 37.68 56.77
C ASN A 419 -1.34 36.73 57.36
N ALA A 420 -1.73 35.61 57.99
CA ALA A 420 -0.76 34.54 58.28
C ALA A 420 -0.14 34.04 56.96
N SER A 421 1.17 33.74 56.97
CA SER A 421 1.87 33.37 55.74
C SER A 421 2.95 32.31 55.93
N LEU A 422 3.22 31.60 54.85
CA LEU A 422 4.31 30.64 54.68
C LEU A 422 5.15 31.05 53.47
N THR A 423 6.48 31.11 53.64
CA THR A 423 7.41 31.48 52.56
C THR A 423 8.44 30.40 52.34
N TRP A 424 8.51 29.87 51.11
CA TRP A 424 9.57 28.97 50.66
C TRP A 424 10.58 29.73 49.79
N THR A 425 11.86 29.41 49.96
CA THR A 425 12.94 29.89 49.08
C THR A 425 13.57 28.68 48.41
N PHE A 426 13.77 28.73 47.10
CA PHE A 426 14.39 27.65 46.33
C PHE A 426 15.17 28.22 45.14
N THR A 427 16.03 27.40 44.54
CA THR A 427 16.67 27.71 43.26
C THR A 427 16.17 26.72 42.23
N GLY A 428 15.47 27.22 41.22
CA GLY A 428 14.80 26.36 40.24
C GLY A 428 14.15 27.16 39.12
N ARG A 429 13.56 26.46 38.17
CA ARG A 429 12.91 27.03 36.97
C ARG A 429 11.41 26.80 36.88
N SER A 430 10.84 26.08 37.85
CA SER A 430 9.40 25.87 37.95
C SER A 430 9.03 25.60 39.41
N ALA A 431 7.85 26.04 39.83
CA ALA A 431 7.30 25.80 41.16
C ALA A 431 5.83 25.41 41.08
N ALA A 432 5.39 24.58 42.01
CA ALA A 432 4.01 24.19 42.21
C ALA A 432 3.66 24.22 43.70
N TRP A 433 2.52 24.81 44.04
CA TRP A 433 2.05 24.87 45.41
C TRP A 433 1.04 23.76 45.68
N VAL A 434 1.32 22.95 46.71
CA VAL A 434 0.60 21.73 47.05
C VAL A 434 -0.23 21.95 48.32
N VAL A 435 -1.50 21.59 48.23
CA VAL A 435 -2.48 21.88 49.27
C VAL A 435 -3.37 20.69 49.59
N SER A 436 -4.08 20.82 50.70
CA SER A 436 -5.31 20.08 50.94
C SER A 436 -6.51 21.00 50.74
N ARG A 437 -7.55 20.45 50.11
CA ARG A 437 -8.75 21.19 49.70
C ARG A 437 -9.98 20.51 50.23
N ALA A 438 -10.98 21.30 50.60
CA ALA A 438 -12.30 20.84 51.05
C ALA A 438 -13.33 21.95 50.82
N ALA A 439 -14.61 21.67 51.08
CA ALA A 439 -15.68 22.64 50.90
C ALA A 439 -15.52 23.89 51.77
N THR A 440 -14.84 23.74 52.92
CA THR A 440 -14.54 24.79 53.91
C THR A 440 -13.22 25.50 53.68
N SER A 441 -12.48 25.18 52.61
CA SER A 441 -11.18 25.80 52.33
C SER A 441 -11.33 27.23 51.78
N GLY A 442 -10.50 28.14 52.28
CA GLY A 442 -10.44 29.54 51.92
C GLY A 442 -9.53 29.86 50.75
N GLN A 443 -9.31 31.15 50.53
CA GLN A 443 -8.42 31.65 49.49
C GLN A 443 -7.03 32.00 50.06
N ALA A 444 -6.02 31.93 49.19
CA ALA A 444 -4.69 32.47 49.44
C ALA A 444 -4.31 33.52 48.40
N TYR A 445 -3.55 34.51 48.83
CA TYR A 445 -2.73 35.29 47.91
C TYR A 445 -1.39 34.57 47.72
N VAL A 446 -0.97 34.42 46.47
CA VAL A 446 0.34 33.88 46.10
C VAL A 446 1.23 35.03 45.66
N TYR A 447 2.37 35.18 46.32
CA TYR A 447 3.42 36.12 45.97
C TYR A 447 4.63 35.36 45.45
N VAL A 448 5.22 35.86 44.37
CA VAL A 448 6.49 35.40 43.81
C VAL A 448 7.44 36.58 43.85
N ASP A 449 8.60 36.41 44.49
CA ASP A 449 9.65 37.42 44.55
C ASP A 449 9.13 38.79 45.01
N GLY A 450 8.32 38.76 46.08
CA GLY A 450 7.70 39.93 46.70
C GLY A 450 6.46 40.49 46.00
N LYS A 451 6.13 40.05 44.78
CA LYS A 451 4.99 40.54 44.00
C LYS A 451 3.81 39.58 44.05
N LYS A 452 2.60 40.09 44.31
CA LYS A 452 1.38 39.27 44.23
C LYS A 452 1.16 38.83 42.79
N VAL A 453 1.10 37.52 42.55
CA VAL A 453 0.91 36.95 41.21
C VAL A 453 -0.44 36.25 41.03
N ALA A 454 -1.10 35.84 42.12
CA ALA A 454 -2.40 35.20 42.04
C ALA A 454 -3.21 35.36 43.34
N THR A 455 -4.52 35.21 43.21
CA THR A 455 -5.43 34.82 44.30
C THR A 455 -5.97 33.44 43.94
N VAL A 456 -5.75 32.44 44.79
CA VAL A 456 -6.10 31.04 44.51
C VAL A 456 -7.15 30.56 45.49
N ASP A 457 -8.22 29.97 44.99
CA ASP A 457 -9.30 29.42 45.79
C ASP A 457 -9.16 27.91 46.01
N LEU A 458 -9.09 27.48 47.26
CA LEU A 458 -8.89 26.07 47.61
C LEU A 458 -10.22 25.32 47.76
N LYS A 459 -11.37 25.99 47.66
CA LYS A 459 -12.68 25.33 47.75
C LYS A 459 -12.75 24.14 46.78
N SER A 460 -13.21 23.01 47.28
CA SER A 460 -13.51 21.83 46.45
C SER A 460 -14.71 21.10 47.04
N SER A 461 -15.58 20.54 46.19
CA SER A 461 -16.75 19.77 46.64
C SER A 461 -16.36 18.48 47.36
N THR A 462 -15.17 17.94 47.07
CA THR A 462 -14.61 16.77 47.73
C THR A 462 -13.28 17.10 48.38
N THR A 463 -12.94 16.37 49.45
CA THR A 463 -11.63 16.51 50.08
C THR A 463 -10.54 15.97 49.16
N LYS A 464 -9.54 16.80 48.84
CA LYS A 464 -8.38 16.40 48.04
C LYS A 464 -7.09 16.69 48.81
N TYR A 465 -6.17 15.75 48.77
CA TYR A 465 -4.86 15.85 49.40
C TYR A 465 -3.76 15.90 48.34
N ARG A 466 -2.61 16.52 48.69
CA ARG A 466 -1.43 16.62 47.83
C ARG A 466 -1.73 17.24 46.46
N ASP A 467 -2.72 18.12 46.39
CA ASP A 467 -3.19 18.69 45.12
C ASP A 467 -2.34 19.91 44.78
N ALA A 468 -1.53 19.82 43.72
CA ALA A 468 -0.84 20.98 43.17
C ALA A 468 -1.85 21.80 42.36
N ILE A 469 -2.20 23.00 42.85
CA ILE A 469 -3.26 23.83 42.25
C ILE A 469 -2.77 25.12 41.62
N TRP A 470 -1.52 25.46 41.86
CA TRP A 470 -0.88 26.63 41.27
C TRP A 470 0.50 26.23 40.79
N THR A 471 0.88 26.71 39.60
CA THR A 471 2.22 26.53 39.07
C THR A 471 2.75 27.82 38.46
N LYS A 472 4.07 27.98 38.47
CA LYS A 472 4.79 29.06 37.79
C LYS A 472 6.08 28.51 37.23
N SER A 473 6.46 28.97 36.04
CA SER A 473 7.73 28.61 35.41
C SER A 473 8.45 29.85 34.89
N TRP A 474 9.77 29.73 34.77
CA TRP A 474 10.69 30.79 34.33
C TRP A 474 11.58 30.28 33.18
N SER A 475 12.18 31.19 32.43
CA SER A 475 13.06 30.86 31.30
C SER A 475 14.38 30.23 31.75
N SER A 476 14.93 30.65 32.89
CA SER A 476 16.15 30.14 33.50
C SER A 476 15.91 29.66 34.93
N SER A 477 16.86 28.88 35.46
CA SER A 477 16.87 28.53 36.88
C SER A 477 17.48 29.69 37.66
N ALA A 478 16.76 30.19 38.66
CA ALA A 478 17.22 31.26 39.52
C ALA A 478 16.69 31.06 40.95
N LYS A 479 17.20 31.86 41.88
CA LYS A 479 16.69 31.89 43.24
C LYS A 479 15.34 32.60 43.26
N HIS A 480 14.32 31.95 43.77
CA HIS A 480 12.96 32.47 43.88
C HIS A 480 12.40 32.29 45.30
N THR A 481 11.45 33.15 45.63
CA THR A 481 10.63 33.05 46.84
C THR A 481 9.17 32.91 46.47
N VAL A 482 8.48 31.94 47.07
CA VAL A 482 7.02 31.79 46.96
C VAL A 482 6.43 31.99 48.36
N LYS A 483 5.63 33.04 48.52
CA LYS A 483 4.94 33.37 49.77
C LYS A 483 3.43 33.21 49.60
N ILE A 484 2.85 32.37 50.43
CA ILE A 484 1.42 32.09 50.48
C ILE A 484 0.84 32.84 51.68
N VAL A 485 -0.18 33.67 51.45
CA VAL A 485 -0.80 34.51 52.49
C VAL A 485 -2.28 34.17 52.60
N VAL A 486 -2.75 33.90 53.82
CA VAL A 486 -4.16 33.60 54.11
C VAL A 486 -5.01 34.85 53.92
N VAL A 487 -6.04 34.75 53.06
CA VAL A 487 -6.97 35.86 52.80
C VAL A 487 -7.95 36.06 53.96
N GLY A 488 -8.30 34.99 54.67
CA GLY A 488 -9.36 35.01 55.69
C GLY A 488 -10.74 35.11 55.04
N THR A 489 -11.00 34.31 54.01
CA THR A 489 -12.25 34.33 53.23
C THR A 489 -13.49 34.17 54.14
N LYS A 490 -14.46 35.08 54.00
CA LYS A 490 -15.71 35.06 54.79
C LYS A 490 -16.42 33.70 54.66
N GLY A 491 -16.79 33.11 55.79
CA GLY A 491 -17.49 31.81 55.87
C GLY A 491 -16.60 30.57 55.66
N ARG A 492 -15.35 30.73 55.21
CA ARG A 492 -14.40 29.63 54.96
C ARG A 492 -12.95 30.12 55.11
N PRO A 493 -12.53 30.58 56.30
CA PRO A 493 -11.27 31.30 56.44
C PRO A 493 -10.04 30.40 56.38
N ALA A 494 -10.20 29.08 56.54
CA ALA A 494 -9.09 28.15 56.74
C ALA A 494 -8.40 27.75 55.44
N LEU A 495 -7.08 27.84 55.42
CA LEU A 495 -6.19 27.29 54.40
C LEU A 495 -5.46 26.07 54.98
N THR A 496 -5.22 25.02 54.19
CA THR A 496 -4.32 23.91 54.57
C THR A 496 -3.27 23.70 53.48
N THR A 497 -2.01 23.95 53.80
CA THR A 497 -0.86 23.82 52.89
C THR A 497 -0.04 22.59 53.24
N ASP A 498 0.24 21.79 52.21
CA ASP A 498 0.95 20.52 52.30
C ASP A 498 2.45 20.70 51.95
N GLY A 499 2.77 21.63 51.05
CA GLY A 499 4.16 21.99 50.74
C GLY A 499 4.30 22.74 49.43
N LEU A 500 5.55 22.83 48.95
CA LEU A 500 5.90 23.37 47.64
C LEU A 500 6.74 22.32 46.89
N VAL A 501 6.52 22.19 45.59
CA VAL A 501 7.45 21.48 44.70
C VAL A 501 8.17 22.48 43.85
N TYR A 502 9.47 22.33 43.64
CA TYR A 502 10.20 23.06 42.62
C TYR A 502 10.96 22.13 41.70
N LEU A 503 11.27 22.60 40.49
CA LEU A 503 12.09 21.89 39.52
C LEU A 503 13.48 22.52 39.51
N LYS A 504 14.48 21.78 40.00
CA LYS A 504 15.89 22.18 40.02
C LYS A 504 16.49 22.17 38.62
#